data_AF-A0A521QHP3-F1
#
_entry.id   AF-A0A521QHP3-F1
#
_cell.length_a   1.000
_cell.length_b   1.000
_cell.length_c   1.000
_cell.angle_alpha   90.00
_cell.angle_beta   90.00
_cell.angle_gamma   90.00
#
_symmetry.space_group_name_H-M   'P 1'
#
loop_
_entity.id
_entity.type
_entity.pdbx_description
1 polymer ?
#
loop_
_entity_poly.entity_id
_entity_poly.type
_entity_poly.pdbx_seq_one_letter_code
_entity_poly.pdbx_strand_id
1 'polypeptide(L)'
;MTRTKLFALASLVAAGSMLGAAQLSAQQGPPQGGPQGGPATPQQSGPPQSQPPGQPSEGRPYPVMFVTSVELLRSERTGGIDIVRARGLVTSNSWTSPHLLPITVGKGIDGMLDLIFQSSAPPSMSPLGPFMVVEALLPLGGGHPYKGIRVRSGYNSVTLKTLPGFAEAAAPKEDCAKCLGKYFQAKGAAAPAGQAAGNIVREEDLPYPLRIIRPNDGIPSYEYDPNRLTLLLSDAGQIVDAAWD
;
A
#
# COMPACT_ATOMS: atom_id res chain seq x y z
N MET A 1 16.59 -10.44 55.71
CA MET A 1 17.73 -9.73 56.34
C MET A 1 18.96 -9.88 55.44
N THR A 2 19.85 -8.87 55.34
CA THR A 2 21.32 -8.94 55.04
C THR A 2 21.84 -9.80 53.85
N ARG A 3 22.87 -9.41 53.07
CA ARG A 3 23.75 -8.22 53.09
C ARG A 3 24.45 -7.99 51.72
N THR A 4 24.54 -6.71 51.37
CA THR A 4 25.27 -5.99 50.31
C THR A 4 26.79 -6.24 50.17
N LYS A 5 27.35 -6.08 48.96
CA LYS A 5 28.59 -5.30 48.54
C LYS A 5 28.92 -5.60 47.04
N LEU A 6 29.26 -4.69 46.11
CA LEU A 6 30.20 -3.54 45.99
C LEU A 6 31.68 -3.97 45.85
N PHE A 7 32.51 -3.56 44.88
CA PHE A 7 32.42 -2.65 43.68
C PHE A 7 32.90 -3.41 42.40
N ALA A 8 33.28 -2.89 41.21
CA ALA A 8 33.54 -1.60 40.53
C ALA A 8 33.30 -1.80 38.99
N LEU A 9 33.19 -0.84 38.03
CA LEU A 9 33.62 0.57 37.81
C LEU A 9 35.01 0.75 37.12
N ALA A 10 35.03 1.03 35.80
CA ALA A 10 36.16 1.58 35.02
C ALA A 10 35.65 2.38 33.78
N SER A 11 36.34 3.47 33.39
CA SER A 11 35.91 4.40 32.33
C SER A 11 37.03 4.62 31.30
N LEU A 12 36.67 4.91 30.03
CA LEU A 12 37.60 5.49 29.05
C LEU A 12 36.87 6.38 28.05
N VAL A 13 37.48 7.50 27.69
CA VAL A 13 36.94 8.55 26.80
C VAL A 13 37.93 8.79 25.66
N ALA A 14 37.43 8.92 24.44
CA ALA A 14 38.17 9.48 23.32
C ALA A 14 37.21 10.32 22.46
N ALA A 15 37.60 11.56 22.13
CA ALA A 15 36.86 12.45 21.25
C ALA A 15 37.45 12.42 19.83
N GLY A 16 36.66 12.76 18.82
CA GLY A 16 37.07 12.67 17.41
C GLY A 16 36.24 13.56 16.48
N SER A 17 36.27 14.87 16.71
CA SER A 17 35.59 15.85 15.85
C SER A 17 36.45 16.18 14.62
N MET A 18 35.89 16.07 13.41
CA MET A 18 36.36 16.83 12.24
C MET A 18 35.17 17.42 11.48
N LEU A 19 35.35 18.66 11.00
CA LEU A 19 34.30 19.45 10.37
C LEU A 19 34.23 19.12 8.87
N GLY A 20 33.01 19.04 8.32
CA GLY A 20 32.80 19.09 6.88
C GLY A 20 32.97 20.51 6.36
N ALA A 21 33.82 20.70 5.34
CA ALA A 21 33.93 21.97 4.62
C ALA A 21 32.82 22.05 3.55
N ALA A 22 32.03 23.12 3.58
CA ALA A 22 30.97 23.34 2.60
C ALA A 22 31.54 23.82 1.25
N GLN A 23 31.07 23.23 0.15
CA GLN A 23 31.40 23.70 -1.20
C GLN A 23 30.53 24.92 -1.56
N LEU A 24 31.18 26.05 -1.84
CA LEU A 24 30.53 27.29 -2.28
C LEU A 24 31.14 27.75 -3.61
N SER A 25 30.67 27.14 -4.70
CA SER A 25 31.01 27.53 -6.07
C SER A 25 29.93 28.44 -6.65
N ALA A 26 30.04 29.74 -6.40
CA ALA A 26 29.21 30.73 -7.10
C ALA A 26 29.72 30.91 -8.53
N GLN A 27 28.83 30.88 -9.53
CA GLN A 27 29.16 31.29 -10.89
C GLN A 27 28.05 32.19 -11.45
N GLN A 28 28.36 33.47 -11.64
CA GLN A 28 27.46 34.44 -12.25
C GLN A 28 27.70 34.49 -13.77
N GLY A 29 26.63 34.65 -14.54
CA GLY A 29 26.64 34.88 -15.98
C GLY A 29 25.49 35.84 -16.37
N PRO A 30 25.65 36.70 -17.38
CA PRO A 30 24.87 37.94 -17.48
C PRO A 30 23.52 37.84 -18.23
N PRO A 31 22.59 38.79 -18.00
CA PRO A 31 21.31 38.93 -18.72
C PRO A 31 21.39 39.89 -19.95
N GLN A 32 20.23 40.16 -20.57
CA GLN A 32 19.94 40.94 -21.81
C GLN A 32 19.94 40.09 -23.10
N GLY A 33 19.01 40.24 -24.06
CA GLY A 33 17.81 41.10 -24.15
C GLY A 33 16.86 40.67 -25.29
N GLY A 34 15.73 41.37 -25.50
CA GLY A 34 14.79 41.13 -26.63
C GLY A 34 15.08 42.00 -27.87
N PRO A 35 14.17 42.14 -28.88
CA PRO A 35 12.77 41.69 -28.92
C PRO A 35 12.29 40.99 -30.24
N GLN A 36 11.02 40.57 -30.24
CA GLN A 36 10.04 40.43 -31.35
C GLN A 36 10.48 40.10 -32.81
N GLY A 37 9.87 39.03 -33.36
CA GLY A 37 9.13 39.12 -34.64
C GLY A 37 9.74 38.50 -35.91
N GLY A 38 9.25 37.32 -36.31
CA GLY A 38 9.53 36.71 -37.63
C GLY A 38 8.57 35.55 -37.94
N PRO A 39 8.31 35.19 -39.22
CA PRO A 39 7.21 34.29 -39.59
C PRO A 39 7.49 32.81 -39.34
N ALA A 40 6.46 32.05 -38.94
CA ALA A 40 6.53 30.60 -38.81
C ALA A 40 6.42 29.88 -40.16
N THR A 41 7.35 28.97 -40.45
CA THR A 41 7.21 27.96 -41.50
C THR A 41 6.68 26.65 -40.89
N PRO A 42 5.85 25.87 -41.62
CA PRO A 42 5.32 24.61 -41.11
C PRO A 42 6.41 23.53 -41.11
N GLN A 43 6.98 23.27 -39.94
CA GLN A 43 8.03 22.26 -39.77
C GLN A 43 7.44 20.84 -39.86
N GLN A 44 8.02 19.99 -40.72
CA GLN A 44 7.56 18.62 -40.93
C GLN A 44 7.66 17.79 -39.64
N SER A 45 6.63 16.98 -39.37
CA SER A 45 6.60 16.05 -38.25
C SER A 45 7.58 14.90 -38.48
N GLY A 46 8.76 14.99 -37.89
CA GLY A 46 9.67 13.85 -37.73
C GLY A 46 9.10 12.78 -36.80
N PRO A 47 9.64 11.54 -36.82
CA PRO A 47 9.24 10.50 -35.89
C PRO A 47 9.52 10.93 -34.43
N PRO A 48 8.71 10.49 -33.46
CA PRO A 48 8.81 10.95 -32.07
C PRO A 48 10.17 10.59 -31.48
N GLN A 49 10.89 11.59 -30.99
CA GLN A 49 12.14 11.39 -30.27
C GLN A 49 11.86 10.65 -28.96
N SER A 50 12.63 9.58 -28.71
CA SER A 50 12.59 8.84 -27.45
C SER A 50 12.91 9.77 -26.28
N GLN A 51 11.99 9.87 -25.32
CA GLN A 51 12.25 10.60 -24.08
C GLN A 51 13.44 9.97 -23.32
N PRO A 52 14.18 10.76 -22.51
CA PRO A 52 15.17 10.21 -21.58
C PRO A 52 14.52 9.18 -20.65
N PRO A 53 15.29 8.23 -20.09
CA PRO A 53 14.78 7.33 -19.06
C PRO A 53 14.22 8.15 -17.90
N GLY A 54 12.90 8.11 -17.72
CA GLY A 54 12.24 8.75 -16.59
C GLY A 54 12.74 8.16 -15.27
N GLN A 55 12.63 8.95 -14.20
CA GLN A 55 12.74 8.39 -12.85
C GLN A 55 11.78 7.19 -12.71
N PRO A 56 12.15 6.13 -11.97
CA PRO A 56 11.25 5.00 -11.76
C PRO A 56 9.92 5.52 -11.26
N SER A 57 8.84 5.22 -12.00
CA SER A 57 7.52 5.77 -11.72
C SER A 57 7.06 5.33 -10.34
N GLU A 58 7.11 6.25 -9.36
CA GLU A 58 6.64 5.95 -8.01
C GLU A 58 5.16 5.57 -8.09
N GLY A 59 4.85 4.44 -7.44
CA GLY A 59 3.54 3.84 -7.51
C GLY A 59 2.45 4.81 -7.05
N ARG A 60 1.37 4.93 -7.82
CA ARG A 60 0.27 5.83 -7.48
C ARG A 60 -0.29 5.45 -6.10
N PRO A 61 -0.55 6.40 -5.20
CA PRO A 61 -1.08 6.09 -3.88
C PRO A 61 -2.48 5.48 -4.03
N TYR A 62 -2.67 4.30 -3.43
CA TYR A 62 -3.93 3.58 -3.43
C TYR A 62 -4.21 3.02 -2.03
N PRO A 63 -5.47 2.94 -1.57
CA PRO A 63 -5.80 2.27 -0.31
C PRO A 63 -5.27 0.83 -0.31
N VAL A 64 -4.66 0.41 0.80
CA VAL A 64 -4.30 -1.01 0.97
C VAL A 64 -5.56 -1.86 0.88
N MET A 65 -5.43 -3.08 0.38
CA MET A 65 -6.57 -3.95 0.09
C MET A 65 -7.40 -4.22 1.35
N PHE A 66 -6.75 -4.70 2.41
CA PHE A 66 -7.37 -4.97 3.72
C PHE A 66 -6.50 -4.44 4.86
N VAL A 67 -7.09 -3.85 5.89
CA VAL A 67 -6.45 -3.66 7.19
C VAL A 67 -6.67 -4.94 7.99
N THR A 68 -5.60 -5.57 8.47
CA THR A 68 -5.70 -6.74 9.34
C THR A 68 -5.70 -6.35 10.81
N SER A 69 -4.89 -5.38 11.23
CA SER A 69 -4.85 -4.96 12.64
C SER A 69 -4.43 -3.51 12.86
N VAL A 70 -4.83 -2.98 14.01
CA VAL A 70 -4.57 -1.61 14.49
C VAL A 70 -4.17 -1.68 15.95
N GLU A 71 -3.02 -1.10 16.27
CA GLU A 71 -2.39 -1.07 17.59
C GLU A 71 -2.08 0.39 17.96
N LEU A 72 -2.24 0.75 19.24
CA LEU A 72 -1.66 1.99 19.78
C LEU A 72 -0.61 1.63 20.83
N LEU A 73 0.65 1.86 20.47
CA LEU A 73 1.81 1.70 21.34
C LEU A 73 2.06 3.00 22.10
N ARG A 74 2.30 2.94 23.42
CA ARG A 74 2.64 4.11 24.24
C ARG A 74 4.11 4.07 24.67
N SER A 75 4.84 5.17 24.44
CA SER A 75 6.20 5.36 24.92
C SER A 75 6.22 5.95 26.33
N GLU A 76 6.89 5.28 27.26
CA GLU A 76 7.08 5.75 28.65
C GLU A 76 8.17 6.84 28.79
N ARG A 77 8.85 7.22 27.69
CA ARG A 77 9.89 8.25 27.71
C ARG A 77 9.29 9.64 27.97
N THR A 78 10.05 10.52 28.63
CA THR A 78 9.68 11.93 28.85
C THR A 78 9.22 12.58 27.54
N GLY A 79 8.00 13.13 27.53
CA GLY A 79 7.33 13.65 26.32
C GLY A 79 6.22 12.74 25.76
N GLY A 80 6.18 11.45 26.15
CA GLY A 80 5.02 10.57 26.02
C GLY A 80 4.42 10.46 24.62
N ILE A 81 5.16 9.88 23.66
CA ILE A 81 4.67 9.67 22.29
C ILE A 81 3.80 8.40 22.23
N ASP A 82 2.60 8.54 21.68
CA ASP A 82 1.77 7.40 21.27
C ASP A 82 2.00 7.12 19.77
N ILE A 83 2.00 5.87 19.33
CA ILE A 83 2.24 5.49 17.93
C ILE A 83 1.11 4.57 17.47
N VAL A 84 0.33 5.02 16.47
CA VAL A 84 -0.57 4.12 15.74
C VAL A 84 0.28 3.21 14.87
N ARG A 85 0.07 1.91 14.99
CA ARG A 85 0.65 0.89 14.11
C ARG A 85 -0.48 0.14 13.43
N ALA A 86 -0.46 0.10 12.10
CA ALA A 86 -1.44 -0.63 11.32
C ALA A 86 -0.74 -1.67 10.45
N ARG A 87 -1.26 -2.90 10.43
CA ARG A 87 -0.87 -3.94 9.48
C ARG A 87 -2.00 -4.19 8.49
N GLY A 88 -1.65 -4.46 7.25
CA GLY A 88 -2.60 -4.68 6.16
C GLY A 88 -2.06 -5.62 5.10
N LEU A 89 -2.89 -5.89 4.10
CA LEU A 89 -2.60 -6.74 2.96
C LEU A 89 -2.70 -5.93 1.66
N VAL A 90 -1.82 -6.25 0.72
CA VAL A 90 -1.80 -5.73 -0.66
C VAL A 90 -1.56 -6.87 -1.65
N THR A 91 -1.94 -6.64 -2.91
CA THR A 91 -2.11 -7.69 -3.92
C THR A 91 -0.83 -8.33 -4.44
N SER A 92 0.32 -7.64 -4.35
CA SER A 92 1.61 -8.19 -4.81
C SER A 92 2.79 -7.69 -3.97
N ASN A 93 3.96 -8.30 -4.17
CA ASN A 93 5.22 -7.87 -3.55
C ASN A 93 5.81 -6.57 -4.12
N SER A 94 5.17 -5.97 -5.14
CA SER A 94 5.64 -4.75 -5.82
C SER A 94 5.05 -3.45 -5.26
N TRP A 95 4.18 -3.53 -4.25
CA TRP A 95 3.67 -2.36 -3.52
C TRP A 95 4.74 -1.77 -2.58
N THR A 96 4.77 -0.45 -2.42
CA THR A 96 5.80 0.26 -1.63
C THR A 96 5.23 1.39 -0.77
N SER A 97 6.08 2.02 0.05
CA SER A 97 5.76 3.23 0.83
C SER A 97 4.42 3.19 1.62
N PRO A 98 4.17 2.17 2.46
CA PRO A 98 2.96 2.09 3.29
C PRO A 98 2.88 3.22 4.32
N HIS A 99 1.75 3.93 4.38
CA HIS A 99 1.54 5.03 5.32
C HIS A 99 0.06 5.25 5.70
N LEU A 100 -0.15 5.96 6.81
CA LEU A 100 -1.46 6.31 7.38
C LEU A 100 -1.72 7.81 7.22
N LEU A 101 -2.87 8.18 6.67
CA LEU A 101 -3.29 9.58 6.50
C LEU A 101 -4.62 9.86 7.21
N PRO A 102 -4.73 10.93 8.03
CA PRO A 102 -6.01 11.39 8.56
C PRO A 102 -6.99 11.76 7.44
N ILE A 103 -8.22 11.21 7.52
CA ILE A 103 -9.28 11.49 6.54
C ILE A 103 -9.87 12.90 6.73
N THR A 104 -9.87 13.37 7.98
CA THR A 104 -10.46 14.65 8.39
C THR A 104 -9.46 15.49 9.16
N VAL A 105 -9.46 16.80 8.91
CA VAL A 105 -8.72 17.76 9.76
C VAL A 105 -9.45 17.93 11.09
N GLY A 106 -8.73 17.79 12.20
CA GLY A 106 -9.28 17.94 13.55
C GLY A 106 -9.95 16.67 14.10
N LYS A 107 -11.01 16.83 14.88
CA LYS A 107 -11.65 15.76 15.66
C LYS A 107 -13.11 15.56 15.23
N GLY A 108 -13.45 14.33 14.84
CA GLY A 108 -14.84 13.93 14.59
C GLY A 108 -15.71 13.99 15.85
N ILE A 109 -17.03 14.11 15.66
CA ILE A 109 -18.01 14.24 16.77
C ILE A 109 -18.09 12.98 17.66
N ASP A 110 -17.77 11.81 17.12
CA ASP A 110 -17.61 10.55 17.87
C ASP A 110 -16.31 10.51 18.69
N GLY A 111 -15.36 11.41 18.38
CA GLY A 111 -14.04 11.50 18.99
C GLY A 111 -13.03 10.50 18.43
N MET A 112 -13.29 9.90 17.27
CA MET A 112 -12.35 8.98 16.61
C MET A 112 -11.26 9.73 15.84
N LEU A 113 -10.10 9.08 15.71
CA LEU A 113 -9.13 9.37 14.65
C LEU A 113 -9.40 8.43 13.48
N ASP A 114 -9.96 8.96 12.39
CA ASP A 114 -10.14 8.23 11.13
C ASP A 114 -8.89 8.34 10.26
N LEU A 115 -8.33 7.19 9.88
CA LEU A 115 -7.15 7.08 9.01
C LEU A 115 -7.49 6.25 7.76
N ILE A 116 -7.02 6.70 6.60
CA ILE A 116 -6.80 5.82 5.44
C ILE A 116 -5.43 5.16 5.62
N PHE A 117 -5.35 3.85 5.41
CA PHE A 117 -4.08 3.16 5.17
C PHE A 117 -3.91 3.03 3.65
N GLN A 118 -2.88 3.68 3.12
CA GLN A 118 -2.54 3.62 1.70
C GLN A 118 -1.06 3.24 1.48
N SER A 119 -0.76 2.84 0.26
CA SER A 119 0.57 2.41 -0.20
C SER A 119 0.70 2.78 -1.68
N SER A 120 1.92 2.94 -2.16
CA SER A 120 2.21 3.11 -3.59
C SER A 120 1.97 1.79 -4.32
N ALA A 121 0.91 1.75 -5.13
CA ALA A 121 0.54 0.58 -5.92
C ALA A 121 1.46 0.41 -7.15
N PRO A 122 1.61 -0.82 -7.69
CA PRO A 122 2.34 -1.06 -8.94
C PRO A 122 1.89 -0.14 -10.09
N PRO A 123 2.75 0.18 -11.06
CA PRO A 123 2.38 0.99 -12.22
C PRO A 123 1.64 0.18 -13.30
N SER A 124 1.56 -1.14 -13.16
CA SER A 124 1.03 -2.10 -14.14
C SER A 124 0.64 -3.41 -13.45
N MET A 125 -0.08 -4.27 -14.18
CA MET A 125 -0.48 -5.61 -13.75
C MET A 125 0.64 -6.38 -13.04
N SER A 126 0.29 -7.02 -11.93
CA SER A 126 1.16 -7.93 -11.18
C SER A 126 0.71 -9.38 -11.38
N PRO A 127 1.64 -10.34 -11.50
CA PRO A 127 1.28 -11.76 -11.56
C PRO A 127 0.62 -12.21 -10.26
N LEU A 128 -0.09 -13.34 -10.31
CA LEU A 128 -0.57 -14.00 -9.10
C LEU A 128 0.58 -14.32 -8.12
N GLY A 129 0.27 -14.13 -6.84
CA GLY A 129 1.15 -14.42 -5.71
C GLY A 129 0.36 -14.26 -4.42
N PRO A 130 0.92 -14.70 -3.27
CA PRO A 130 0.26 -14.51 -1.99
C PRO A 130 0.21 -13.03 -1.61
N PHE A 131 -0.80 -12.64 -0.83
CA PHE A 131 -0.90 -11.26 -0.34
C PHE A 131 0.36 -10.85 0.43
N MET A 132 0.90 -9.68 0.11
CA MET A 132 2.03 -9.12 0.84
C MET A 132 1.52 -8.37 2.09
N VAL A 133 2.14 -8.62 3.24
CA VAL A 133 1.83 -7.90 4.49
C VAL A 133 2.59 -6.58 4.50
N VAL A 134 1.86 -5.48 4.57
CA VAL A 134 2.42 -4.12 4.73
C VAL A 134 2.14 -3.59 6.13
N GLU A 135 3.04 -2.76 6.65
CA GLU A 135 2.92 -2.12 7.96
C GLU A 135 3.18 -0.61 7.84
N ALA A 136 2.36 0.19 8.51
CA ALA A 136 2.50 1.64 8.59
C ALA A 136 2.48 2.12 10.05
N LEU A 137 3.30 3.14 10.33
CA LEU A 137 3.39 3.79 11.64
C LEU A 137 3.01 5.26 11.52
N LEU A 138 2.17 5.75 12.44
CA LEU A 138 1.81 7.15 12.59
C LEU A 138 2.05 7.60 14.04
N PRO A 139 3.13 8.34 14.32
CA PRO A 139 3.33 8.99 15.61
C PRO A 139 2.22 10.01 15.89
N LEU A 140 1.65 9.95 17.08
CA LEU A 140 0.73 10.92 17.64
C LEU A 140 1.43 11.70 18.75
N GLY A 141 1.15 13.01 18.83
CA GLY A 141 1.57 13.81 19.99
C GLY A 141 0.92 13.30 21.27
N GLY A 142 1.67 13.31 22.37
CA GLY A 142 1.18 12.92 23.69
C GLY A 142 -0.04 13.74 24.12
N GLY A 143 -1.01 13.09 24.76
CA GLY A 143 -2.25 13.74 25.20
C GLY A 143 -3.26 14.01 24.07
N HIS A 144 -3.21 13.24 22.97
CA HIS A 144 -4.11 13.39 21.83
C HIS A 144 -5.61 13.37 22.24
N PRO A 145 -6.50 14.12 21.55
CA PRO A 145 -7.89 14.31 21.98
C PRO A 145 -8.83 13.14 21.60
N TYR A 146 -8.31 12.07 21.00
CA TYR A 146 -9.08 10.95 20.45
C TYR A 146 -9.43 9.90 21.50
N LYS A 147 -10.63 9.32 21.37
CA LYS A 147 -11.16 8.23 22.21
C LYS A 147 -10.90 6.83 21.62
N GLY A 148 -10.60 6.76 20.33
CA GLY A 148 -10.36 5.54 19.58
C GLY A 148 -9.78 5.86 18.20
N ILE A 149 -9.31 4.83 17.49
CA ILE A 149 -8.70 4.94 16.16
C ILE A 149 -9.45 4.02 15.20
N ARG A 150 -9.76 4.49 14.00
CA ARG A 150 -10.47 3.75 12.94
C ARG A 150 -9.66 3.82 11.66
N VAL A 151 -9.00 2.72 11.30
CA VAL A 151 -8.19 2.62 10.09
C VAL A 151 -8.99 1.93 8.99
N ARG A 152 -8.98 2.50 7.78
CA ARG A 152 -9.76 2.06 6.62
C ARG A 152 -8.85 1.59 5.49
N SER A 153 -9.32 0.56 4.78
CA SER A 153 -8.73 -0.02 3.57
C SER A 153 -9.64 0.24 2.36
N GLY A 154 -9.36 -0.37 1.20
CA GLY A 154 -10.30 -0.43 0.09
C GLY A 154 -11.63 -1.14 0.39
N TYR A 155 -11.62 -2.17 1.25
CA TYR A 155 -12.77 -3.07 1.47
C TYR A 155 -13.16 -3.32 2.93
N ASN A 156 -12.33 -2.94 3.92
CA ASN A 156 -12.67 -3.09 5.33
C ASN A 156 -12.23 -1.89 6.20
N SER A 157 -12.53 -1.97 7.49
CA SER A 157 -11.94 -1.09 8.48
C SER A 157 -11.78 -1.80 9.83
N VAL A 158 -10.75 -1.43 10.58
CA VAL A 158 -10.49 -1.94 11.93
C VAL A 158 -10.57 -0.78 12.91
N THR A 159 -11.31 -0.98 14.00
CA THR A 159 -11.63 0.07 14.98
C THR A 159 -11.10 -0.30 16.36
N LEU A 160 -10.04 0.38 16.80
CA LEU A 160 -9.49 0.28 18.13
C LEU A 160 -10.23 1.24 19.08
N LYS A 161 -10.92 0.69 20.09
CA LYS A 161 -11.76 1.45 21.04
C LYS A 161 -11.13 1.69 22.42
N THR A 162 -9.99 1.06 22.69
CA THR A 162 -9.26 1.16 23.96
C THR A 162 -7.84 1.62 23.65
N LEU A 163 -7.39 2.70 24.28
CA LEU A 163 -6.12 3.36 23.98
C LEU A 163 -5.26 3.51 25.26
N PRO A 164 -4.04 2.93 25.34
CA PRO A 164 -3.41 2.02 24.38
C PRO A 164 -4.15 0.67 24.27
N GLY A 165 -3.86 -0.09 23.21
CA GLY A 165 -4.51 -1.38 22.96
C GLY A 165 -4.31 -1.90 21.53
N PHE A 166 -4.99 -3.01 21.23
CA PHE A 166 -4.92 -3.73 19.95
C PHE A 166 -6.31 -4.14 19.46
N ALA A 167 -6.52 -4.13 18.15
CA ALA A 167 -7.71 -4.61 17.46
C ALA A 167 -7.33 -5.30 16.14
N GLU A 168 -8.04 -6.36 15.76
CA GLU A 168 -7.73 -7.20 14.60
C GLU A 168 -9.02 -7.62 13.87
N ALA A 169 -8.91 -7.87 12.57
CA ALA A 169 -9.92 -8.47 11.73
C ALA A 169 -9.33 -9.71 11.03
N ALA A 170 -10.18 -10.70 10.77
CA ALA A 170 -9.77 -11.89 10.03
C ALA A 170 -9.27 -11.51 8.62
N ALA A 171 -8.18 -12.16 8.19
CA ALA A 171 -7.69 -12.05 6.82
C ALA A 171 -8.68 -12.69 5.82
N PRO A 172 -8.63 -12.34 4.52
CA PRO A 172 -9.26 -13.11 3.45
C PRO A 172 -8.84 -14.58 3.49
N LYS A 173 -9.71 -15.49 3.04
CA LYS A 173 -9.46 -16.94 3.08
C LYS A 173 -8.51 -17.44 2.00
N GLU A 174 -8.57 -16.82 0.83
CA GLU A 174 -7.88 -17.19 -0.40
C GLU A 174 -7.26 -15.91 -0.97
N ASP A 175 -6.06 -16.04 -1.54
CA ASP A 175 -5.30 -14.99 -2.22
C ASP A 175 -5.24 -15.21 -3.74
N CYS A 176 -5.86 -16.29 -4.21
CA CYS A 176 -5.85 -16.80 -5.57
C CYS A 176 -4.46 -17.20 -6.10
N ALA A 177 -3.40 -17.22 -5.27
CA ALA A 177 -2.06 -17.60 -5.68
C ALA A 177 -1.96 -19.04 -6.22
N LYS A 178 -3.00 -19.85 -6.02
CA LYS A 178 -3.15 -21.23 -6.50
C LYS A 178 -4.46 -21.42 -7.29
N CYS A 179 -4.89 -20.41 -8.04
CA CYS A 179 -6.10 -20.46 -8.88
C CYS A 179 -5.88 -21.02 -10.30
N LEU A 180 -4.70 -20.85 -10.89
CA LEU A 180 -4.43 -21.30 -12.26
C LEU A 180 -4.66 -22.81 -12.41
N GLY A 181 -5.34 -23.19 -13.49
CA GLY A 181 -5.71 -24.58 -13.79
C GLY A 181 -6.91 -25.13 -13.00
N LYS A 182 -7.46 -24.40 -12.02
CA LYS A 182 -8.72 -24.75 -11.35
C LYS A 182 -9.93 -24.28 -12.16
N TYR A 183 -11.10 -24.82 -11.85
CA TYR A 183 -12.38 -24.41 -12.44
C TYR A 183 -13.04 -23.32 -11.61
N PHE A 184 -13.53 -22.28 -12.27
CA PHE A 184 -14.26 -21.19 -11.62
C PHE A 184 -15.73 -21.57 -11.43
N GLN A 185 -16.23 -21.44 -10.19
CA GLN A 185 -17.66 -21.52 -9.86
C GLN A 185 -18.17 -20.12 -9.54
N ALA A 186 -19.02 -19.59 -10.43
CA ALA A 186 -19.72 -18.33 -10.21
C ALA A 186 -20.68 -18.41 -9.02
N LYS A 187 -20.93 -17.27 -8.36
CA LYS A 187 -21.73 -17.19 -7.13
C LYS A 187 -23.16 -17.69 -7.36
N GLY A 188 -23.53 -18.76 -6.67
CA GLY A 188 -24.85 -19.39 -6.79
C GLY A 188 -25.03 -20.28 -8.04
N ALA A 189 -24.00 -20.45 -8.87
CA ALA A 189 -24.01 -21.48 -9.91
C ALA A 189 -23.77 -22.87 -9.31
N ALA A 190 -24.16 -23.92 -10.04
CA ALA A 190 -23.81 -25.29 -9.69
C ALA A 190 -22.28 -25.51 -9.77
N ALA A 191 -21.76 -26.46 -8.98
CA ALA A 191 -20.36 -26.84 -9.05
C ALA A 191 -20.01 -27.46 -10.42
N PRO A 192 -18.84 -27.12 -11.03
CA PRO A 192 -18.38 -27.71 -12.27
C PRO A 192 -18.43 -29.25 -12.28
N ALA A 193 -19.10 -29.82 -13.28
CA ALA A 193 -19.39 -31.26 -13.31
C ALA A 193 -18.11 -32.11 -13.34
N GLY A 194 -18.08 -33.16 -12.51
CA GLY A 194 -16.95 -34.08 -12.39
C GLY A 194 -15.72 -33.53 -11.65
N GLN A 195 -15.73 -32.28 -11.19
CA GLN A 195 -14.59 -31.69 -10.49
C GLN A 195 -14.62 -31.95 -8.98
N ALA A 196 -13.46 -32.30 -8.42
CA ALA A 196 -13.25 -32.39 -6.98
C ALA A 196 -13.23 -30.97 -6.36
N ALA A 197 -13.70 -30.83 -5.13
CA ALA A 197 -13.82 -29.52 -4.46
C ALA A 197 -12.50 -28.74 -4.39
N GLY A 198 -11.34 -29.41 -4.26
CA GLY A 198 -10.02 -28.77 -4.28
C GLY A 198 -9.60 -28.20 -5.65
N ASN A 199 -10.25 -28.63 -6.73
CA ASN A 199 -10.04 -28.14 -8.10
C ASN A 199 -11.00 -26.99 -8.47
N ILE A 200 -11.83 -26.54 -7.53
CA ILE A 200 -12.82 -25.46 -7.75
C ILE A 200 -12.37 -24.20 -6.99
N VAL A 201 -12.49 -23.06 -7.66
CA VAL A 201 -12.39 -21.72 -7.05
C VAL A 201 -13.79 -21.12 -7.07
N ARG A 202 -14.34 -20.82 -5.89
CA ARG A 202 -15.69 -20.25 -5.75
C ARG A 202 -15.62 -18.75 -5.64
N GLU A 203 -16.47 -18.05 -6.37
CA GLU A 203 -16.59 -16.60 -6.33
C GLU A 203 -16.83 -16.06 -4.91
N GLU A 204 -17.62 -16.75 -4.08
CA GLU A 204 -17.86 -16.35 -2.69
C GLU A 204 -16.66 -16.50 -1.72
N ASP A 205 -15.58 -17.18 -2.13
CA ASP A 205 -14.33 -17.25 -1.36
C ASP A 205 -13.26 -16.26 -1.86
N LEU A 206 -13.56 -15.48 -2.92
CA LEU A 206 -12.72 -14.41 -3.49
C LEU A 206 -13.29 -13.01 -3.12
N PRO A 207 -13.08 -12.47 -1.91
CA PRO A 207 -13.78 -11.28 -1.39
C PRO A 207 -13.28 -9.93 -1.94
N TYR A 208 -12.89 -9.88 -3.22
CA TYR A 208 -12.32 -8.71 -3.90
C TYR A 208 -13.20 -8.31 -5.10
N PRO A 209 -12.99 -7.11 -5.70
CA PRO A 209 -13.54 -6.86 -7.03
C PRO A 209 -12.92 -7.85 -8.03
N LEU A 210 -13.78 -8.49 -8.82
CA LEU A 210 -13.40 -9.47 -9.83
C LEU A 210 -13.72 -8.93 -11.23
N ARG A 211 -12.80 -9.11 -12.17
CA ARG A 211 -13.10 -9.12 -13.61
C ARG A 211 -12.98 -10.55 -14.11
N ILE A 212 -14.07 -11.10 -14.63
CA ILE A 212 -14.11 -12.45 -15.20
C ILE A 212 -14.27 -12.32 -16.72
N ILE A 213 -13.31 -12.84 -17.47
CA ILE A 213 -13.26 -12.78 -18.95
C ILE A 213 -13.37 -14.20 -19.49
N ARG A 214 -14.43 -14.53 -20.23
CA ARG A 214 -14.59 -15.78 -21.00
C ARG A 214 -14.07 -15.60 -22.43
N PRO A 215 -13.88 -16.67 -23.23
CA PRO A 215 -13.26 -16.56 -24.55
C PRO A 215 -13.99 -15.67 -25.57
N ASN A 216 -15.28 -15.40 -25.34
CA ASN A 216 -16.13 -14.56 -26.19
C ASN A 216 -16.51 -13.20 -25.51
N ASP A 217 -15.98 -12.91 -24.32
CA ASP A 217 -16.27 -11.66 -23.60
C ASP A 217 -15.31 -10.55 -24.06
N GLY A 218 -15.86 -9.38 -24.41
CA GLY A 218 -15.07 -8.16 -24.58
C GLY A 218 -14.74 -7.48 -23.24
N ILE A 219 -13.70 -6.64 -23.19
CA ILE A 219 -13.36 -5.85 -22.00
C ILE A 219 -14.12 -4.51 -22.03
N PRO A 220 -15.09 -4.26 -21.13
CA PRO A 220 -15.93 -3.06 -21.19
C PRO A 220 -15.30 -1.81 -20.56
N SER A 221 -14.24 -1.95 -19.75
CA SER A 221 -13.49 -0.85 -19.16
C SER A 221 -12.05 -1.27 -18.87
N TYR A 222 -11.12 -0.36 -19.19
CA TYR A 222 -9.67 -0.45 -18.92
C TYR A 222 -9.23 0.46 -17.75
N GLU A 223 -10.17 0.94 -16.92
CA GLU A 223 -9.87 1.73 -15.73
C GLU A 223 -9.01 0.93 -14.72
N TYR A 224 -7.84 1.46 -14.35
CA TYR A 224 -6.85 0.78 -13.50
C TYR A 224 -7.31 0.66 -12.02
N ASP A 225 -7.26 -0.55 -11.45
CA ASP A 225 -7.53 -0.82 -10.03
C ASP A 225 -6.58 -1.92 -9.51
N PRO A 226 -5.50 -1.57 -8.76
CA PRO A 226 -4.47 -2.52 -8.33
C PRO A 226 -4.96 -3.54 -7.29
N ASN A 227 -6.19 -3.37 -6.78
CA ASN A 227 -6.83 -4.27 -5.83
C ASN A 227 -7.84 -5.22 -6.51
N ARG A 228 -8.05 -5.11 -7.83
CA ARG A 228 -8.92 -6.00 -8.61
C ARG A 228 -8.15 -7.20 -9.13
N LEU A 229 -8.76 -8.38 -8.99
CA LEU A 229 -8.30 -9.60 -9.64
C LEU A 229 -9.00 -9.75 -11.00
N THR A 230 -8.21 -9.90 -12.07
CA THR A 230 -8.70 -10.35 -13.37
C THR A 230 -8.46 -11.85 -13.51
N LEU A 231 -9.51 -12.59 -13.90
CA LEU A 231 -9.49 -14.02 -14.23
C LEU A 231 -9.86 -14.23 -15.70
N LEU A 232 -9.03 -14.94 -16.45
CA LEU A 232 -9.33 -15.40 -17.81
C LEU A 232 -9.75 -16.87 -17.76
N LEU A 233 -10.89 -17.19 -18.37
CA LEU A 233 -11.48 -18.53 -18.40
C LEU A 233 -11.41 -19.14 -19.81
N SER A 234 -11.23 -20.46 -19.88
CA SER A 234 -11.49 -21.24 -21.10
C SER A 234 -12.99 -21.49 -21.30
N ASP A 235 -13.37 -22.06 -22.46
CA ASP A 235 -14.75 -22.50 -22.73
C ASP A 235 -15.25 -23.55 -21.72
N ALA A 236 -14.34 -24.27 -21.09
CA ALA A 236 -14.63 -25.24 -20.03
C ALA A 236 -14.77 -24.61 -18.62
N GLY A 237 -14.66 -23.28 -18.49
CA GLY A 237 -14.70 -22.57 -17.21
C GLY A 237 -13.44 -22.74 -16.35
N GLN A 238 -12.34 -23.22 -16.93
CA GLN A 238 -11.05 -23.35 -16.26
C GLN A 238 -10.30 -22.01 -16.27
N ILE A 239 -9.72 -21.60 -15.15
CA ILE A 239 -8.87 -20.41 -15.04
C ILE A 239 -7.56 -20.70 -15.78
N VAL A 240 -7.39 -20.11 -16.96
CA VAL A 240 -6.20 -20.31 -17.83
C VAL A 240 -5.12 -19.27 -17.59
N ASP A 241 -5.50 -18.06 -17.20
CA ASP A 241 -4.60 -16.99 -16.81
C ASP A 241 -5.30 -16.08 -15.76
N ALA A 242 -4.52 -15.38 -14.95
CA ALA A 242 -5.01 -14.50 -13.90
C ALA A 242 -3.91 -13.54 -13.41
N ALA A 243 -4.30 -12.31 -13.11
CA ALA A 243 -3.40 -11.26 -12.64
C ALA A 243 -4.13 -10.24 -11.77
N TRP A 244 -3.38 -9.58 -10.88
CA TRP A 244 -3.81 -8.35 -10.26
C TRP A 244 -3.52 -7.18 -11.22
N ASP A 245 -4.42 -6.21 -11.30
CA ASP A 245 -4.47 -5.24 -12.40
C ASP A 245 -3.37 -4.15 -12.42
#